data_AF-A0A1G4VEV3-F1
#
_entry.id   AF-A0A1G4VEV3-F1
#
_cell.length_a   1.000
_cell.length_b   1.000
_cell.length_c   1.000
_cell.angle_alpha   90.00
_cell.angle_beta   90.00
_cell.angle_gamma   90.00
#
_symmetry.space_group_name_H-M   'P 1'
#
loop_
_entity.id
_entity.type
_entity.pdbx_description
1 polymer ?
#
loop_
_entity_poly.entity_id
_entity_poly.type
_entity_poly.pdbx_seq_one_letter_code
_entity_poly.pdbx_strand_id
1 'polypeptide(L)'
;MDESKQIRALRLVLKFGATVFGLSALALLAVPRVFTDLLGLVGTEDLDWAMRMIGITLVALCGQMFSVSMFGNERGVLVSASVMQIAAFGLGIITLLIPVNPNLFVLGYAAIGFGFSFVYTYLIIQLRVTK
;
A
#
# COMPACT_ATOMS: atom_id res chain seq x y z
N MET A 1 -18.24 24.03 5.64
CA MET A 1 -17.78 23.56 4.31
C MET A 1 -18.08 22.08 4.28
N ASP A 2 -19.05 21.64 3.48
CA ASP A 2 -19.45 20.23 3.45
C ASP A 2 -18.44 19.44 2.61
N GLU A 3 -17.70 18.56 3.26
CA GLU A 3 -16.67 17.73 2.62
C GLU A 3 -17.33 16.73 1.66
N SER A 4 -16.84 16.68 0.43
CA SER A 4 -17.35 15.76 -0.60
C SER A 4 -17.27 14.30 -0.12
N LYS A 5 -18.32 13.51 -0.42
CA LYS A 5 -18.38 12.07 -0.10
C LYS A 5 -17.15 11.30 -0.59
N GLN A 6 -16.61 11.69 -1.74
CA GLN A 6 -15.42 11.09 -2.35
C GLN A 6 -14.14 11.36 -1.53
N ILE A 7 -13.99 12.57 -0.96
CA ILE A 7 -12.85 12.87 -0.06
C ILE A 7 -12.94 12.03 1.22
N ARG A 8 -14.13 11.90 1.81
CA ARG A 8 -14.35 11.02 2.97
C ARG A 8 -14.00 9.57 2.64
N ALA A 9 -14.38 9.08 1.45
CA ALA A 9 -14.01 7.75 0.99
C ALA A 9 -12.49 7.60 0.82
N LEU A 10 -11.80 8.57 0.21
CA LEU A 10 -10.33 8.55 0.07
C LEU A 10 -9.62 8.50 1.43
N ARG A 11 -10.10 9.23 2.44
CA ARG A 11 -9.57 9.13 3.81
C ARG A 11 -9.74 7.72 4.37
N LEU A 12 -10.87 7.07 4.13
CA LEU A 12 -11.12 5.71 4.59
C LEU A 12 -10.16 4.72 3.92
N VAL A 13 -9.96 4.84 2.61
CA VAL A 13 -9.01 4.00 1.87
C VAL A 13 -7.58 4.20 2.38
N LEU A 14 -7.16 5.45 2.67
CA LEU A 14 -5.86 5.74 3.28
C LEU A 14 -5.72 5.10 4.67
N LYS A 15 -6.77 5.14 5.52
CA LYS A 15 -6.77 4.47 6.83
C LYS A 15 -6.64 2.96 6.69
N PHE A 16 -7.43 2.38 5.80
CA PHE A 16 -7.40 0.94 5.56
C PHE A 16 -6.04 0.49 5.01
N GLY A 17 -5.48 1.24 4.06
CA GLY A 17 -4.14 1.03 3.54
C GLY A 17 -3.07 1.14 4.63
N ALA A 18 -3.17 2.12 5.53
CA ALA A 18 -2.26 2.25 6.67
C ALA A 18 -2.32 1.00 7.56
N THR A 19 -3.51 0.44 7.83
CA THR A 19 -3.62 -0.81 8.60
C THR A 19 -2.97 -1.99 7.89
N VAL A 20 -3.28 -2.20 6.60
CA VAL A 20 -2.71 -3.33 5.82
C VAL A 20 -1.19 -3.22 5.74
N PHE A 21 -0.65 -2.06 5.37
CA PHE A 21 0.79 -1.85 5.29
C PHE A 21 1.47 -1.86 6.66
N GLY A 22 0.80 -1.37 7.70
CA GLY A 22 1.30 -1.44 9.07
C GLY A 22 1.45 -2.88 9.56
N LEU A 23 0.47 -3.75 9.29
CA LEU A 23 0.57 -5.18 9.59
C LEU A 23 1.68 -5.85 8.78
N SER A 24 1.81 -5.54 7.48
CA SER A 24 2.93 -6.03 6.66
C SER A 24 4.29 -5.56 7.21
N ALA A 25 4.39 -4.31 7.65
CA ALA A 25 5.61 -3.76 8.24
C ALA A 25 6.02 -4.52 9.50
N LEU A 26 5.06 -4.80 10.39
CA LEU A 26 5.30 -5.59 11.60
C LEU A 26 5.75 -7.02 11.25
N ALA A 27 5.14 -7.64 10.24
CA ALA A 27 5.55 -8.96 9.77
C ALA A 27 6.99 -8.95 9.24
N LEU A 28 7.37 -7.97 8.42
CA LEU A 28 8.74 -7.82 7.89
C LEU A 28 9.78 -7.55 8.98
N LEU A 29 9.39 -6.85 10.06
CA LEU A 29 10.28 -6.58 11.18
C LEU A 29 10.49 -7.82 12.06
N ALA A 30 9.40 -8.48 12.45
CA ALA A 30 9.43 -9.58 13.39
C ALA A 30 9.88 -10.90 12.74
N VAL A 31 9.31 -11.22 11.58
CA VAL A 31 9.43 -12.52 10.90
C VAL A 31 9.66 -12.35 9.39
N PRO A 32 10.74 -11.66 8.95
CA PRO A 32 10.99 -11.39 7.53
C PRO A 32 11.00 -12.66 6.68
N ARG A 33 11.54 -13.75 7.24
CA ARG A 33 11.66 -15.05 6.56
C ARG A 33 10.32 -15.65 6.15
N VAL A 34 9.31 -15.54 7.01
CA VAL A 34 7.97 -16.06 6.71
C VAL A 34 7.42 -15.35 5.48
N PHE A 35 7.65 -14.04 5.36
CA PHE A 35 7.16 -13.27 4.22
C PHE A 35 7.91 -13.61 2.92
N THR A 36 9.24 -13.75 2.97
CA THR A 36 10.06 -14.08 1.79
C THR A 36 9.81 -15.51 1.31
N ASP A 37 9.62 -16.46 2.24
CA ASP A 37 9.24 -17.84 1.92
C ASP A 37 7.85 -17.91 1.27
N LEU A 38 6.88 -17.11 1.75
CA LEU A 38 5.56 -17.00 1.12
C LEU A 38 5.64 -16.45 -0.31
N LEU A 39 6.58 -15.55 -0.58
CA LEU A 39 6.88 -15.08 -1.94
C LEU A 39 7.64 -16.11 -2.78
N GLY A 40 8.09 -17.23 -2.20
CA GLY A 40 8.89 -18.24 -2.89
C GLY A 40 10.34 -17.81 -3.13
N LEU A 41 10.84 -16.81 -2.40
CA LEU A 41 12.22 -16.35 -2.48
C LEU A 41 13.13 -17.25 -1.63
N VAL A 42 14.34 -17.50 -2.12
CA VAL A 42 15.37 -18.16 -1.31
C VAL A 42 15.91 -17.15 -0.30
N GLY A 43 15.59 -17.32 0.97
CA GLY A 43 16.02 -16.39 2.00
C GLY A 43 17.54 -16.46 2.27
N THR A 44 18.12 -15.30 2.56
CA THR A 44 19.50 -15.11 3.02
C THR A 44 19.50 -14.12 4.18
N GLU A 45 20.57 -14.09 5.00
CA GLU A 45 20.66 -13.10 6.09
C GLU A 45 20.61 -11.66 5.56
N ASP A 46 21.26 -11.40 4.43
CA ASP A 46 21.23 -10.09 3.76
C ASP A 46 19.80 -9.70 3.35
N LEU A 47 19.03 -10.65 2.80
CA LEU A 47 17.63 -10.41 2.43
C LEU A 47 16.77 -10.15 3.66
N ASP A 48 16.99 -10.88 4.75
CA ASP A 48 16.24 -10.71 5.99
C ASP A 48 16.47 -9.32 6.60
N TRP A 49 17.72 -8.82 6.60
CA TRP A 49 18.03 -7.45 7.01
C TRP A 49 17.47 -6.40 6.06
N ALA A 50 17.54 -6.62 4.75
CA ALA A 50 16.92 -5.73 3.76
C ALA A 50 15.40 -5.62 3.98
N MET A 51 14.73 -6.74 4.23
CA MET A 51 13.29 -6.78 4.54
C MET A 51 12.96 -6.01 5.82
N ARG A 52 13.78 -6.11 6.87
CA ARG A 52 13.59 -5.33 8.10
C ARG A 52 13.74 -3.82 7.87
N MET A 53 14.74 -3.42 7.08
CA MET A 53 14.91 -2.00 6.71
C MET A 53 13.71 -1.48 5.91
N ILE A 54 13.17 -2.27 4.98
CA ILE A 54 11.91 -1.98 4.28
C ILE A 54 10.73 -1.96 5.26
N GLY A 55 10.71 -2.84 6.26
CA GLY A 55 9.72 -2.85 7.32
C GLY A 55 9.66 -1.50 8.05
N ILE A 56 10.80 -0.92 8.44
CA ILE A 56 10.85 0.40 9.07
C ILE A 56 10.32 1.50 8.14
N THR A 57 10.68 1.48 6.86
CA THR A 57 10.17 2.49 5.91
C THR A 57 8.67 2.37 5.70
N LEU A 58 8.11 1.15 5.73
CA LEU A 58 6.67 0.94 5.71
C LEU A 58 5.97 1.43 6.98
N VAL A 59 6.59 1.32 8.17
CA VAL A 59 6.05 1.93 9.39
C VAL A 59 5.91 3.44 9.22
N ALA A 60 6.97 4.10 8.72
CA ALA A 60 6.94 5.55 8.48
C ALA A 60 5.86 5.93 7.45
N LEU A 61 5.73 5.17 6.36
CA LEU A 61 4.73 5.38 5.32
C LEU A 61 3.30 5.19 5.86
N CYS A 62 3.06 4.14 6.66
CA CYS A 62 1.80 3.90 7.34
C CYS A 62 1.41 5.08 8.24
N GLY A 63 2.35 5.56 9.06
CA GLY A 63 2.15 6.73 9.92
C GLY A 63 1.79 7.98 9.10
N GLN A 64 2.44 8.18 7.97
CA GLN A 64 2.17 9.30 7.06
C GLN A 64 0.75 9.21 6.46
N MET A 65 0.35 8.03 5.98
CA MET A 65 -1.00 7.78 5.45
C MET A 65 -2.08 8.02 6.50
N PHE A 66 -1.86 7.48 7.71
CA PHE A 66 -2.79 7.63 8.82
C PHE A 66 -2.93 9.11 9.22
N SER A 67 -1.80 9.82 9.35
CA SER A 67 -1.78 11.25 9.67
C SER A 67 -2.53 12.08 8.62
N VAL A 68 -2.25 11.89 7.32
CA VAL A 68 -2.97 12.61 6.25
C VAL A 68 -4.46 12.28 6.24
N SER A 69 -4.82 11.03 6.48
CA SER A 69 -6.23 10.63 6.51
C SER A 69 -7.02 11.33 7.63
N MET A 70 -6.38 11.55 8.78
CA MET A 70 -7.00 12.13 9.98
C MET A 70 -6.97 13.66 9.97
N PHE A 71 -5.83 14.25 9.60
CA PHE A 71 -5.55 15.66 9.81
C PHE A 71 -5.30 16.45 8.52
N GLY A 72 -5.13 15.75 7.38
CA GLY A 72 -4.88 16.40 6.09
C GLY A 72 -6.07 17.21 5.61
N ASN A 73 -5.81 18.33 4.94
CA ASN A 73 -6.84 19.06 4.20
C ASN A 73 -7.23 18.31 2.91
N GLU A 74 -8.30 18.72 2.22
CA GLU A 74 -8.82 17.99 1.04
C GLU A 74 -7.78 17.83 -0.07
N ARG A 75 -6.98 18.88 -0.35
CA ARG A 75 -5.92 18.83 -1.36
C ARG A 75 -4.80 17.86 -0.96
N GLY A 76 -4.41 17.84 0.31
CA GLY A 76 -3.41 16.93 0.85
C GLY A 76 -3.84 15.47 0.76
N VAL A 77 -5.12 15.19 1.06
CA VAL A 77 -5.71 13.84 0.88
C VAL A 77 -5.65 13.43 -0.58
N LEU A 78 -5.99 14.32 -1.52
CA LEU A 78 -5.97 14.00 -2.95
C LEU A 78 -4.57 13.73 -3.48
N VAL A 79 -3.59 14.55 -3.09
CA VAL A 79 -2.19 14.34 -3.50
C VAL A 79 -1.67 13.03 -2.94
N SER A 80 -1.90 12.76 -1.65
CA SER A 80 -1.49 11.51 -1.01
C SER A 80 -2.14 10.29 -1.67
N ALA A 81 -3.45 10.34 -1.93
CA ALA A 81 -4.16 9.28 -2.64
C ALA A 81 -3.62 9.04 -4.06
N SER A 82 -3.25 10.11 -4.79
CA SER A 82 -2.68 9.99 -6.14
C SER A 82 -1.30 9.32 -6.13
N VAL A 83 -0.45 9.70 -5.17
CA VAL A 83 0.86 9.04 -4.98
C VAL A 83 0.67 7.57 -4.63
N MET A 84 -0.26 7.27 -3.73
CA MET A 84 -0.58 5.90 -3.30
C MET A 84 -1.17 5.06 -4.44
N GLN A 85 -1.99 5.65 -5.31
CA GLN A 85 -2.52 4.98 -6.50
C GLN A 85 -1.38 4.46 -7.39
N ILE A 86 -0.39 5.31 -7.68
CA ILE A 86 0.76 4.99 -8.52
C ILE A 86 1.64 3.94 -7.84
N ALA A 87 1.94 4.15 -6.55
CA ALA A 87 2.75 3.21 -5.78
C ALA A 87 2.11 1.82 -5.68
N ALA A 88 0.81 1.73 -5.44
CA ALA A 88 0.08 0.47 -5.36
C ALA A 88 0.03 -0.27 -6.70
N PHE A 89 -0.10 0.46 -7.82
CA PHE A 89 0.00 -0.11 -9.15
C PHE A 89 1.41 -0.67 -9.42
N GLY A 90 2.44 0.12 -9.11
CA GLY A 90 3.84 -0.30 -9.22
C GLY A 90 4.14 -1.54 -8.36
N LEU A 91 3.59 -1.60 -7.14
CA LEU A 91 3.70 -2.77 -6.27
C LEU A 91 3.09 -4.02 -6.92
N GLY A 92 1.90 -3.90 -7.52
CA GLY A 92 1.25 -4.99 -8.24
C GLY A 92 2.10 -5.50 -9.39
N ILE A 93 2.65 -4.60 -10.20
CA ILE A 93 3.56 -4.94 -11.31
C ILE A 93 4.83 -5.62 -10.79
N ILE A 94 5.54 -5.01 -9.86
CA ILE A 94 6.82 -5.53 -9.35
C ILE A 94 6.63 -6.91 -8.71
N THR A 95 5.52 -7.13 -8.02
CA THR A 95 5.20 -8.44 -7.41
C THR A 95 5.06 -9.54 -8.48
N LEU A 96 4.44 -9.24 -9.62
CA LEU A 96 4.33 -10.19 -10.74
C LEU A 96 5.65 -10.41 -11.49
N LEU A 97 6.59 -9.47 -11.39
CA LEU A 97 7.91 -9.55 -12.02
C LEU A 97 8.96 -10.23 -11.13
N ILE A 98 8.59 -10.68 -9.92
CA ILE A 98 9.50 -11.45 -9.07
C ILE A 98 9.93 -12.70 -9.84
N PRO A 99 11.25 -12.98 -9.98
CA PRO A 99 11.76 -14.09 -10.77
C PRO A 99 11.64 -15.43 -10.03
N VAL A 100 10.39 -15.81 -9.72
CA VAL A 100 10.01 -17.05 -9.03
C VAL A 100 8.79 -17.66 -9.74
N ASN A 101 8.52 -18.93 -9.50
CA ASN A 101 7.26 -19.51 -9.95
C ASN A 101 6.09 -18.88 -9.18
N PRO A 102 5.13 -18.21 -9.85
CA PRO A 102 4.06 -17.51 -9.17
C PRO A 102 3.17 -18.51 -8.43
N ASN A 103 3.06 -18.32 -7.11
CA ASN A 103 2.17 -19.06 -6.24
C ASN A 103 0.93 -18.21 -5.91
N LEU A 104 -0.04 -18.78 -5.18
CA LEU A 104 -1.27 -18.08 -4.82
C LEU A 104 -1.02 -16.83 -3.97
N PHE A 105 0.02 -16.83 -3.13
CA PHE A 105 0.38 -15.68 -2.31
C PHE A 105 0.93 -14.53 -3.16
N VAL A 106 1.80 -14.81 -4.14
CA VAL A 106 2.31 -13.81 -5.10
C VAL A 106 1.17 -13.17 -5.89
N LEU A 107 0.25 -14.00 -6.41
CA LEU A 107 -0.92 -13.50 -7.15
C LEU A 107 -1.86 -12.69 -6.25
N GLY A 108 -2.11 -13.16 -5.03
CA GLY A 108 -2.95 -12.46 -4.05
C GLY A 108 -2.34 -11.12 -3.62
N TYR A 109 -1.04 -11.09 -3.37
CA TYR A 109 -0.33 -9.86 -2.99
C TYR A 109 -0.30 -8.84 -4.13
N ALA A 110 -0.09 -9.28 -5.37
CA ALA A 110 -0.21 -8.44 -6.56
C ALA A 110 -1.64 -7.88 -6.72
N ALA A 111 -2.66 -8.73 -6.51
CA ALA A 111 -4.07 -8.33 -6.56
C ALA A 111 -4.42 -7.28 -5.52
N ILE A 112 -3.84 -7.32 -4.32
CA ILE A 112 -4.00 -6.27 -3.30
C ILE A 112 -3.49 -4.93 -3.86
N GLY A 113 -2.29 -4.89 -4.45
CA GLY A 113 -1.72 -3.69 -5.06
C GLY A 113 -2.62 -3.10 -6.15
N PHE A 114 -3.07 -3.94 -7.08
CA PHE A 114 -4.00 -3.52 -8.14
C PHE A 114 -5.37 -3.08 -7.60
N GLY A 115 -5.90 -3.77 -6.59
CA GLY A 115 -7.17 -3.44 -5.96
C GLY A 115 -7.16 -2.05 -5.32
N PHE A 116 -6.12 -1.74 -4.54
CA PHE A 116 -5.95 -0.39 -3.98
C PHE A 116 -5.83 0.67 -5.09
N SER A 117 -5.00 0.42 -6.10
CA SER A 117 -4.83 1.37 -7.21
C SER A 117 -6.14 1.62 -7.96
N PHE A 118 -6.92 0.57 -8.22
CA PHE A 118 -8.23 0.66 -8.86
C PHE A 118 -9.19 1.53 -8.05
N VAL A 119 -9.30 1.29 -6.73
CA VAL A 119 -10.18 2.07 -5.85
C VAL A 119 -9.78 3.54 -5.81
N TYR A 120 -8.48 3.85 -5.68
CA TYR A 120 -8.02 5.24 -5.72
C TYR A 120 -8.34 5.92 -7.05
N THR A 121 -8.07 5.23 -8.17
CA THR A 121 -8.36 5.72 -9.52
C THR A 121 -9.84 6.06 -9.68
N TYR A 122 -10.71 5.13 -9.29
CA TYR A 122 -12.16 5.29 -9.36
C TYR A 122 -12.64 6.51 -8.57
N LEU A 123 -12.19 6.65 -7.31
CA LEU A 123 -12.59 7.77 -6.45
C LEU A 123 -12.07 9.13 -6.95
N ILE A 124 -10.85 9.17 -7.46
CA ILE A 124 -10.25 10.40 -8.00
C ILE A 124 -10.97 10.84 -9.28
N ILE A 125 -11.28 9.91 -10.19
CA ILE A 125 -12.02 10.21 -11.42
C ILE A 125 -13.43 10.74 -11.09
N GLN A 126 -14.15 10.06 -10.20
CA GLN A 126 -15.49 10.48 -9.79
C GLN A 126 -15.50 11.89 -9.19
N LEU A 127 -14.48 12.23 -8.38
CA LEU A 127 -14.36 13.58 -7.82
C LEU A 127 -14.14 14.64 -8.90
N ARG A 128 -13.37 14.34 -9.96
CA ARG A 128 -13.13 15.27 -11.07
C ARG A 128 -14.36 15.50 -11.92
N VAL A 129 -15.23 14.50 -12.07
CA VAL A 129 -16.47 14.59 -12.86
C VAL A 129 -17.59 15.34 -12.11
N THR A 130 -17.58 15.31 -10.78
CA THR A 130 -18.64 15.91 -9.94
C THR A 130 -18.38 17.38 -9.58
N LYS A 131 -17.16 17.89 -9.84
CA LYS A 131 -16.80 19.31 -9.64
C LYS A 131 -17.00 20.10 -10.93
#